data_AF-A0A645A9D5-F1
#
_entry.id   AF-A0A645A9D5-F1
#
_cell.length_a   1.000
_cell.length_b   1.000
_cell.length_c   1.000
_cell.angle_alpha   90.00
_cell.angle_beta   90.00
_cell.angle_gamma   90.00
#
_symmetry.space_group_name_H-M   'P 1'
#
loop_
_entity.id
_entity.type
_entity.pdbx_description
1 polymer ?
#
loop_
_entity_poly.entity_id
_entity_poly.type
_entity_poly.pdbx_seq_one_letter_code
_entity_poly.pdbx_strand_id
1 'polypeptide(L)'
;MKSIFLFIFLPFFITSVVFSQNIFEKNKSSPKGAELFCQNDNILDSVSLQSIDSLKHQIKYIPETEFNYADTRRYILVGGTPQIETKIKLVPSAIFAGTLTGLFILQHQMQMKTIWKDHSPHFRIQEDGPQELWLDKVGHVYGAYTSAYFLREGLIASGLSWKAANNWAAILGVTYSTYVEILDGYGAHWGFSPSDWYADIAGGIFFAAQNYVPFLQNFSPKFLYVPSEWTGYTSRIPHDMFIDDYSSQFFFMSINVYNILPDKWKKYYPEWLELSIGYTVRNILENLHPDRQHLVPCDECVSWEPGYWGSPRLVIALDYNLAKLLPNGGNTWNWFKQTLNLFKLPSPALEIGKVTRFYIVFPFKLY
;
A
#
# COMPACT_ATOMS: atom_id res chain seq x y z
N MET A 1 -20.35 -14.34 14.01
CA MET A 1 -19.43 -13.28 13.57
C MET A 1 -19.03 -12.26 14.65
N LYS A 2 -19.91 -11.80 15.55
CA LYS A 2 -19.52 -10.89 16.67
C LYS A 2 -18.34 -11.42 17.52
N SER A 3 -18.20 -12.74 17.67
CA SER A 3 -17.13 -13.38 18.46
C SER A 3 -15.77 -13.49 17.73
N ILE A 4 -15.74 -13.43 16.40
CA ILE A 4 -14.48 -13.52 15.61
C ILE A 4 -13.71 -12.20 15.71
N PHE A 5 -14.43 -11.08 15.77
CA PHE A 5 -13.90 -9.72 15.94
C PHE A 5 -13.04 -9.56 17.21
N LEU A 6 -13.47 -10.14 18.33
CA LEU A 6 -12.74 -10.07 19.60
C LEU A 6 -11.50 -10.99 19.65
N PHE A 7 -11.56 -12.13 18.95
CA PHE A 7 -10.54 -13.17 19.03
C PHE A 7 -9.30 -12.93 18.17
N ILE A 8 -9.41 -12.12 17.10
CA ILE A 8 -8.27 -11.85 16.21
C ILE A 8 -7.50 -10.61 16.67
N PHE A 9 -8.15 -9.50 16.98
CA PHE A 9 -7.46 -8.21 17.15
C PHE A 9 -7.10 -7.83 18.60
N LEU A 10 -7.92 -8.20 19.60
CA LEU A 10 -7.62 -7.92 21.01
C LEU A 10 -6.36 -8.67 21.50
N PRO A 11 -6.17 -9.98 21.20
CA PRO A 11 -4.94 -10.66 21.55
C PRO A 11 -3.76 -10.24 20.68
N PHE A 12 -3.91 -9.91 19.38
CA PHE A 12 -2.77 -9.49 18.55
C PHE A 12 -2.15 -8.16 18.97
N PHE A 13 -2.96 -7.22 19.47
CA PHE A 13 -2.46 -5.93 19.95
C PHE A 13 -1.74 -6.07 21.30
N ILE A 14 -2.27 -6.92 22.20
CA ILE A 14 -1.63 -7.22 23.49
C ILE A 14 -0.37 -8.06 23.26
N THR A 15 -0.40 -9.05 22.36
CA THR A 15 0.77 -9.87 22.05
C THR A 15 1.81 -9.08 21.29
N SER A 16 1.51 -8.23 20.31
CA SER A 16 2.57 -7.43 19.63
C SER A 16 3.28 -6.46 20.57
N VAL A 17 2.55 -5.87 21.53
CA VAL A 17 3.15 -5.04 22.59
C VAL A 17 4.00 -5.88 23.56
N VAL A 18 3.52 -7.05 23.99
CA VAL A 18 4.22 -7.93 24.95
C VAL A 18 5.38 -8.73 24.31
N PHE A 19 5.24 -9.17 23.06
CA PHE A 19 6.24 -9.95 22.33
C PHE A 19 7.40 -9.06 21.84
N SER A 20 7.13 -7.78 21.53
CA SER A 20 8.19 -6.81 21.24
C SER A 20 9.08 -6.52 22.45
N GLN A 21 8.53 -6.59 23.68
CA GLN A 21 9.31 -6.49 24.92
C GLN A 21 10.17 -7.76 25.14
N ASN A 22 9.61 -8.95 24.93
CA ASN A 22 10.28 -10.22 25.23
C ASN A 22 11.40 -10.62 24.24
N ILE A 23 11.32 -10.24 22.96
CA ILE A 23 12.39 -10.52 21.99
C ILE A 23 13.62 -9.61 22.24
N PHE A 24 13.42 -8.40 22.79
CA PHE A 24 14.51 -7.45 23.03
C PHE A 24 15.20 -7.62 24.38
N GLU A 25 14.55 -8.18 25.40
CA GLU A 25 15.25 -8.58 26.63
C GLU A 25 16.26 -9.71 26.39
N LYS A 26 16.04 -10.57 25.39
CA LYS A 26 16.93 -11.70 25.06
C LYS A 26 18.14 -11.35 24.19
N ASN A 27 18.21 -10.14 23.63
CA ASN A 27 19.29 -9.71 22.72
C ASN A 27 20.12 -8.54 23.26
N LYS A 28 20.30 -8.46 24.59
CA LYS A 28 21.37 -7.65 25.21
C LYS A 28 22.74 -8.33 25.03
N SER A 29 23.21 -8.47 23.79
CA SER A 29 24.65 -8.58 23.55
C SER A 29 25.18 -7.17 23.32
N SER A 30 25.80 -6.61 24.36
CA SER A 30 26.57 -5.37 24.32
C SER A 30 27.51 -5.35 23.10
N PRO A 31 27.59 -4.24 22.34
CA PRO A 31 28.70 -4.06 21.41
C PRO A 31 29.98 -3.87 22.22
N LYS A 32 30.76 -4.94 22.38
CA LYS A 32 32.18 -4.86 22.74
C LYS A 32 32.93 -4.19 21.60
N GLY A 33 33.13 -2.88 21.71
CA GLY A 33 33.85 -2.11 20.69
C GLY A 33 33.79 -0.61 20.91
N ALA A 34 34.11 -0.16 22.12
CA ALA A 34 34.35 1.27 22.40
C ALA A 34 35.27 1.42 23.62
N GLU A 35 36.43 0.77 23.59
CA GLU A 35 37.56 1.14 24.44
C GLU A 35 38.70 1.53 23.51
N LEU A 36 38.84 2.83 23.21
CA LEU A 36 40.11 3.46 22.88
C LEU A 36 39.91 4.98 22.77
N PHE A 37 40.77 5.71 23.49
CA PHE A 37 40.95 7.15 23.60
C PHE A 37 40.08 7.93 24.59
N CYS A 38 40.43 7.82 25.88
CA CYS A 38 40.38 8.96 26.80
C CYS A 38 41.79 9.22 27.33
N GLN A 39 42.51 10.15 26.70
CA GLN A 39 43.71 10.75 27.26
C GLN A 39 43.79 12.20 26.78
N ASN A 40 42.98 13.06 27.41
CA ASN A 40 43.18 14.51 27.55
C ASN A 40 41.96 15.13 28.26
N ASP A 41 42.09 15.34 29.57
CA ASP A 41 41.03 15.88 30.43
C ASP A 41 40.74 17.38 30.22
N ASN A 42 41.40 18.04 29.26
CA ASN A 42 41.29 19.49 29.04
C ASN A 42 40.42 19.90 27.83
N ILE A 43 39.72 18.97 27.17
CA ILE A 43 38.85 19.29 26.01
C ILE A 43 37.35 19.29 26.38
N LEU A 44 36.98 18.64 27.49
CA LEU A 44 35.58 18.45 27.88
C LEU A 44 34.87 19.71 28.40
N ASP A 45 35.60 20.74 28.81
CA ASP A 45 35.02 21.98 29.36
C ASP A 45 34.52 22.96 28.28
N SER A 46 34.72 22.66 26.99
CA SER A 46 34.30 23.53 25.87
C SER A 46 33.08 23.01 25.10
N VAL A 47 32.55 21.85 25.47
CA VAL A 47 31.42 21.21 24.78
C VAL A 47 30.12 21.73 25.41
N SER A 48 29.48 22.71 24.76
CA SER A 48 28.22 23.29 25.26
C SER A 48 27.13 22.21 25.41
N LEU A 49 26.25 22.34 26.41
CA LEU A 49 25.13 21.40 26.60
C LEU A 49 24.27 21.21 25.33
N GLN A 50 24.13 22.25 24.51
CA GLN A 50 23.49 22.18 23.20
C GLN A 50 24.21 21.23 22.23
N SER A 51 25.53 21.22 22.22
CA SER A 51 26.31 20.29 21.38
C SER A 51 26.15 18.84 21.84
N ILE A 52 26.10 18.58 23.15
CA ILE A 52 25.85 17.25 23.71
C ILE A 52 24.44 16.76 23.39
N ASP A 53 23.42 17.61 23.53
CA ASP A 53 22.04 17.25 23.19
C ASP A 53 21.86 17.04 21.68
N SER A 54 22.55 17.80 20.84
CA SER A 54 22.56 17.59 19.39
C SER A 54 23.20 16.25 19.01
N LEU A 55 24.31 15.87 19.67
CA LEU A 55 24.98 14.58 19.49
C LEU A 55 24.11 13.41 19.97
N LYS A 56 23.49 13.54 21.15
CA LYS A 56 22.54 12.54 21.66
C LYS A 56 21.32 12.38 20.75
N HIS A 57 20.84 13.47 20.16
CA HIS A 57 19.75 13.44 19.19
C HIS A 57 20.20 12.73 17.90
N GLN A 58 21.40 13.00 17.39
CA GLN A 58 21.96 12.33 16.21
C GLN A 58 22.12 10.81 16.42
N ILE A 59 22.46 10.34 17.63
CA ILE A 59 22.62 8.91 17.92
C ILE A 59 21.27 8.18 18.02
N LYS A 60 20.18 8.89 18.28
CA LYS A 60 18.86 8.28 18.54
C LYS A 60 18.03 8.08 17.27
N TYR A 61 18.23 8.92 16.27
CA TYR A 61 17.42 8.95 15.06
C TYR A 61 18.26 8.67 13.82
N ILE A 62 17.65 8.12 12.78
CA ILE A 62 18.34 7.93 11.51
C ILE A 62 18.75 9.32 10.97
N PRO A 63 20.01 9.53 10.55
CA PRO A 63 20.43 10.79 9.96
C PRO A 63 19.57 11.16 8.74
N GLU A 64 19.20 12.44 8.61
CA GLU A 64 18.36 12.89 7.49
C GLU A 64 18.99 12.62 6.13
N THR A 65 20.33 12.64 6.05
CA THR A 65 21.12 12.35 4.85
C THR A 65 21.04 10.88 4.42
N GLU A 66 20.71 9.98 5.35
CA GLU A 66 20.65 8.53 5.12
C GLU A 66 19.20 8.05 4.97
N PHE A 67 18.21 8.87 5.34
CA PHE A 67 16.81 8.50 5.29
C PHE A 67 16.17 8.83 3.95
N ASN A 68 16.56 8.05 2.94
CA ASN A 68 16.05 8.16 1.57
C ASN A 68 15.15 6.97 1.21
N TYR A 69 14.30 7.18 0.22
CA TYR A 69 13.55 6.14 -0.49
C TYR A 69 13.85 6.30 -1.99
N ALA A 70 14.49 5.28 -2.55
CA ALA A 70 15.23 5.34 -3.80
C ALA A 70 16.27 6.48 -3.74
N ASP A 71 16.17 7.44 -4.65
CA ASP A 71 17.04 8.62 -4.77
C ASP A 71 16.46 9.88 -4.11
N THR A 72 15.35 9.77 -3.39
CA THR A 72 14.64 10.92 -2.82
C THR A 72 14.61 10.85 -1.30
N ARG A 73 14.77 11.98 -0.61
CA ARG A 73 14.58 12.06 0.85
C ARG A 73 13.19 11.56 1.25
N ARG A 74 13.14 10.64 2.23
CA ARG A 74 11.90 10.13 2.81
C ARG A 74 11.45 11.05 3.94
N TYR A 75 10.14 11.28 4.02
CA TYR A 75 9.48 12.00 5.11
C TYR A 75 8.50 11.09 5.83
N ILE A 76 8.30 11.28 7.14
CA ILE A 76 7.31 10.53 7.93
C ILE A 76 6.18 11.44 8.38
N LEU A 77 5.01 10.86 8.67
CA LEU A 77 3.79 11.60 9.05
C LEU A 77 4.01 12.61 10.19
N VAL A 78 4.75 12.20 11.22
CA VAL A 78 5.03 13.01 12.42
C VAL A 78 6.24 13.96 12.27
N GLY A 79 6.84 14.01 11.09
CA GLY A 79 8.05 14.77 10.79
C GLY A 79 9.33 14.24 11.42
N GLY A 80 10.48 14.78 10.98
CA GLY A 80 11.80 14.30 11.35
C GLY A 80 12.14 12.94 10.72
N THR A 81 12.93 12.14 11.43
CA THR A 81 13.34 10.79 11.02
C THR A 81 12.94 9.77 12.09
N PRO A 82 12.79 8.49 11.73
CA PRO A 82 12.48 7.43 12.70
C PRO A 82 13.65 7.18 13.66
N GLN A 83 13.34 6.59 14.82
CA GLN A 83 14.37 6.18 15.76
C GLN A 83 15.15 4.96 15.25
N ILE A 84 16.42 4.88 15.61
CA ILE A 84 17.27 3.71 15.33
C ILE A 84 16.81 2.51 16.15
N GLU A 85 16.45 2.75 17.41
CA GLU A 85 15.92 1.74 18.33
C GLU A 85 14.46 2.00 18.69
N THR A 86 13.70 0.93 18.97
CA THR A 86 12.31 1.05 19.38
C THR A 86 12.23 1.62 20.79
N LYS A 87 11.57 2.77 20.94
CA LYS A 87 11.17 3.33 22.22
C LYS A 87 9.71 3.76 22.16
N ILE A 88 8.85 2.88 22.64
CA ILE A 88 7.39 3.06 22.61
C ILE A 88 7.00 4.40 23.27
N LYS A 89 6.19 5.17 22.55
CA LYS A 89 5.61 6.43 23.01
C LYS A 89 4.15 6.19 23.37
N LEU A 90 3.88 6.03 24.66
CA LEU A 90 2.56 5.61 25.17
C LEU A 90 1.38 6.41 24.59
N VAL A 91 1.48 7.75 24.60
CA VAL A 91 0.40 8.62 24.13
C VAL A 91 0.16 8.46 22.60
N PRO A 92 1.17 8.62 21.72
CA PRO A 92 1.02 8.29 20.30
C PRO A 92 0.51 6.87 20.03
N SER A 93 1.00 5.87 20.77
CA SER A 93 0.52 4.48 20.64
C SER A 93 -0.96 4.35 20.96
N ALA A 94 -1.44 4.98 22.03
CA ALA A 94 -2.84 4.94 22.42
C ALA A 94 -3.74 5.65 21.39
N ILE A 95 -3.30 6.80 20.86
CA ILE A 95 -4.00 7.52 19.80
C ILE A 95 -4.07 6.64 18.54
N PHE A 96 -2.94 6.11 18.08
CA PHE A 96 -2.89 5.26 16.89
C PHE A 96 -3.78 4.03 17.04
N ALA A 97 -3.70 3.33 18.18
CA ALA A 97 -4.54 2.16 18.47
C ALA A 97 -6.03 2.51 18.48
N GLY A 98 -6.40 3.60 19.15
CA GLY A 98 -7.77 4.08 19.23
C GLY A 98 -8.33 4.48 17.86
N THR A 99 -7.55 5.22 17.06
CA THR A 99 -7.93 5.62 15.70
C THR A 99 -8.09 4.40 14.79
N LEU A 100 -7.11 3.50 14.78
CA LEU A 100 -7.16 2.29 13.95
C LEU A 100 -8.36 1.42 14.32
N THR A 101 -8.60 1.20 15.62
CA THR A 101 -9.74 0.42 16.11
C THR A 101 -11.07 1.08 15.71
N GLY A 102 -11.19 2.40 15.89
CA GLY A 102 -12.38 3.14 15.52
C GLY A 102 -12.70 3.05 14.02
N LEU A 103 -11.68 3.27 13.17
CA LEU A 103 -11.82 3.13 11.71
C LEU A 103 -12.22 1.70 11.32
N PHE A 104 -11.61 0.70 11.93
CA PHE A 104 -11.92 -0.70 11.63
C PHE A 104 -13.35 -1.10 12.04
N ILE A 105 -13.84 -0.63 13.19
CA ILE A 105 -15.23 -0.83 13.61
C ILE A 105 -16.19 -0.19 12.61
N LEU A 106 -15.93 1.07 12.22
CA LEU A 106 -16.77 1.78 11.25
C LEU A 106 -16.78 1.09 9.90
N GLN A 107 -15.60 0.71 9.40
CA GLN A 107 -15.45 -0.03 8.15
C GLN A 107 -16.22 -1.35 8.20
N HIS A 108 -16.00 -2.17 9.23
CA HIS A 108 -16.69 -3.45 9.38
C HIS A 108 -18.21 -3.26 9.37
N GLN A 109 -18.73 -2.27 10.11
CA GLN A 109 -20.17 -1.99 10.14
C GLN A 109 -20.72 -1.55 8.77
N MET A 110 -19.98 -0.77 8.00
CA MET A 110 -20.39 -0.34 6.66
C MET A 110 -20.36 -1.51 5.67
N GLN A 111 -19.31 -2.31 5.72
CA GLN A 111 -19.11 -3.49 4.88
C GLN A 111 -20.16 -4.58 5.13
N MET A 112 -20.50 -4.84 6.40
CA MET A 112 -21.58 -5.76 6.78
C MET A 112 -22.98 -5.31 6.35
N LYS A 113 -23.15 -4.04 5.95
CA LYS A 113 -24.43 -3.51 5.43
C LYS A 113 -24.51 -3.50 3.91
N THR A 114 -23.44 -3.88 3.23
CA THR A 114 -23.28 -3.76 1.78
C THR A 114 -22.84 -5.10 1.20
N ILE A 115 -21.54 -5.29 0.99
CA ILE A 115 -20.94 -6.47 0.37
C ILE A 115 -21.29 -7.72 1.19
N TRP A 116 -21.09 -7.72 2.51
CA TRP A 116 -21.41 -8.88 3.37
C TRP A 116 -22.78 -8.79 4.07
N LYS A 117 -23.77 -8.14 3.44
CA LYS A 117 -25.15 -8.07 3.98
C LYS A 117 -25.76 -9.47 4.12
N ASP A 118 -25.53 -10.31 3.11
CA ASP A 118 -25.96 -11.69 3.05
C ASP A 118 -24.75 -12.59 3.33
N HIS A 119 -24.94 -13.59 4.20
CA HIS A 119 -23.85 -14.45 4.65
C HIS A 119 -24.24 -15.92 4.66
N SER A 120 -23.26 -16.76 4.32
CA SER A 120 -23.33 -18.20 4.45
C SER A 120 -23.10 -18.61 5.91
N PRO A 121 -23.87 -19.59 6.45
CA PRO A 121 -23.59 -20.17 7.76
C PRO A 121 -22.32 -21.04 7.78
N HIS A 122 -21.78 -21.40 6.61
CA HIS A 122 -20.58 -22.22 6.45
C HIS A 122 -19.48 -21.45 5.73
N PHE A 123 -18.24 -21.63 6.19
CA PHE A 123 -17.08 -21.08 5.51
C PHE A 123 -16.84 -21.80 4.18
N ARG A 124 -16.59 -21.06 3.11
CA ARG A 124 -16.32 -21.59 1.77
C ARG A 124 -14.98 -21.10 1.27
N ILE A 125 -14.18 -22.02 0.73
CA ILE A 125 -13.00 -21.70 -0.06
C ILE A 125 -13.43 -21.80 -1.52
N GLN A 126 -13.26 -20.72 -2.28
CA GLN A 126 -13.69 -20.61 -3.66
C GLN A 126 -12.72 -19.73 -4.41
N GLU A 127 -12.10 -20.27 -5.45
CA GLU A 127 -11.30 -19.50 -6.40
C GLU A 127 -12.20 -18.68 -7.33
N ASP A 128 -11.80 -17.44 -7.61
CA ASP A 128 -12.59 -16.44 -8.32
C ASP A 128 -11.78 -15.55 -9.27
N GLY A 129 -10.49 -15.85 -9.52
CA GLY A 129 -9.68 -15.09 -10.49
C GLY A 129 -10.37 -14.82 -11.85
N PRO A 130 -11.09 -15.77 -12.46
CA PRO A 130 -11.82 -15.53 -13.71
C PRO A 130 -12.95 -14.50 -13.62
N GLN A 131 -13.51 -14.22 -12.43
CA GLN A 131 -14.68 -13.35 -12.25
C GLN A 131 -14.38 -11.91 -12.67
N GLU A 132 -13.25 -11.39 -12.22
CA GLU A 132 -12.78 -10.03 -12.52
C GLU A 132 -11.59 -10.03 -13.49
N LEU A 133 -11.40 -11.15 -14.21
CA LEU A 133 -10.28 -11.39 -15.12
C LEU A 133 -8.94 -11.07 -14.44
N TRP A 134 -8.77 -11.51 -13.19
CA TRP A 134 -7.60 -11.36 -12.33
C TRP A 134 -7.24 -9.92 -11.93
N LEU A 135 -8.11 -8.94 -12.20
CA LEU A 135 -7.87 -7.55 -11.82
C LEU A 135 -7.92 -7.35 -10.31
N ASP A 136 -8.89 -8.00 -9.68
CA ASP A 136 -9.04 -8.14 -8.24
C ASP A 136 -7.72 -8.53 -7.57
N LYS A 137 -6.98 -9.52 -8.08
CA LYS A 137 -5.71 -9.98 -7.49
C LYS A 137 -4.67 -8.86 -7.48
N VAL A 138 -4.63 -8.05 -8.54
CA VAL A 138 -3.76 -6.86 -8.57
C VAL A 138 -4.21 -5.83 -7.53
N GLY A 139 -5.52 -5.72 -7.32
CA GLY A 139 -6.13 -4.96 -6.24
C GLY A 139 -5.72 -5.44 -4.85
N HIS A 140 -5.69 -6.75 -4.58
CA HIS A 140 -5.23 -7.33 -3.32
C HIS A 140 -3.74 -7.02 -3.05
N VAL A 141 -2.88 -7.14 -4.06
CA VAL A 141 -1.46 -6.71 -3.96
C VAL A 141 -1.37 -5.24 -3.54
N TYR A 142 -2.10 -4.36 -4.23
CA TYR A 142 -2.11 -2.92 -3.95
C TYR A 142 -2.70 -2.61 -2.56
N GLY A 143 -3.79 -3.28 -2.18
CA GLY A 143 -4.51 -3.11 -0.92
C GLY A 143 -3.65 -3.48 0.28
N ALA A 144 -3.02 -4.66 0.26
CA ALA A 144 -2.10 -5.10 1.30
C ALA A 144 -0.88 -4.18 1.42
N TYR A 145 -0.28 -3.80 0.28
CA TYR A 145 0.85 -2.86 0.23
C TYR A 145 0.50 -1.49 0.83
N THR A 146 -0.63 -0.92 0.42
CA THR A 146 -1.08 0.41 0.85
C THR A 146 -1.47 0.41 2.33
N SER A 147 -2.12 -0.66 2.79
CA SER A 147 -2.44 -0.83 4.22
C SER A 147 -1.16 -0.87 5.06
N ALA A 148 -0.15 -1.65 4.63
CA ALA A 148 1.16 -1.67 5.27
C ALA A 148 1.84 -0.29 5.27
N TYR A 149 1.75 0.47 4.17
CA TYR A 149 2.29 1.84 4.12
C TYR A 149 1.73 2.72 5.24
N PHE A 150 0.40 2.80 5.40
CA PHE A 150 -0.21 3.65 6.42
C PHE A 150 0.01 3.13 7.84
N LEU A 151 -0.04 1.81 8.04
CA LEU A 151 0.24 1.19 9.33
C LEU A 151 1.68 1.47 9.80
N ARG A 152 2.66 1.46 8.90
CA ARG A 152 4.05 1.82 9.22
C ARG A 152 4.15 3.24 9.78
N GLU A 153 3.46 4.21 9.17
CA GLU A 153 3.51 5.60 9.63
C GLU A 153 3.00 5.74 11.08
N GLY A 154 1.93 5.01 11.43
CA GLY A 154 1.42 4.96 12.80
C GLY A 154 2.35 4.24 13.78
N LEU A 155 3.01 3.16 13.34
CA LEU A 155 4.00 2.44 14.14
C LEU A 155 5.25 3.29 14.43
N ILE A 156 5.75 4.03 13.42
CA ILE A 156 6.84 4.99 13.61
C ILE A 156 6.42 6.09 14.58
N ALA A 157 5.20 6.64 14.43
CA ALA A 157 4.64 7.64 15.34
C ALA A 157 4.58 7.11 16.79
N SER A 158 4.26 5.82 16.94
CA SER A 158 4.23 5.06 18.20
C SER A 158 5.62 4.78 18.78
N GLY A 159 6.71 5.12 18.08
CA GLY A 159 8.08 4.98 18.56
C GLY A 159 8.77 3.66 18.18
N LEU A 160 8.22 2.88 17.24
CA LEU A 160 8.95 1.75 16.67
C LEU A 160 10.11 2.26 15.81
N SER A 161 11.23 1.52 15.82
CA SER A 161 12.33 1.78 14.90
C SER A 161 11.89 1.57 13.45
N TRP A 162 12.64 2.14 12.50
CA TRP A 162 12.36 1.99 11.07
C TRP A 162 12.21 0.51 10.66
N LYS A 163 13.15 -0.34 11.07
CA LYS A 163 13.12 -1.78 10.76
C LYS A 163 11.93 -2.49 11.39
N ALA A 164 11.63 -2.21 12.66
CA ALA A 164 10.51 -2.81 13.36
C ALA A 164 9.18 -2.39 12.74
N ALA A 165 9.01 -1.09 12.46
CA ALA A 165 7.80 -0.55 11.87
C ALA A 165 7.53 -1.13 10.46
N ASN A 166 8.54 -1.25 9.59
CA ASN A 166 8.35 -1.84 8.26
C ASN A 166 7.90 -3.31 8.34
N ASN A 167 8.55 -4.14 9.15
CA ASN A 167 8.21 -5.55 9.27
C ASN A 167 6.82 -5.76 9.89
N TRP A 168 6.53 -5.07 10.99
CA TRP A 168 5.22 -5.18 11.63
C TRP A 168 4.11 -4.63 10.76
N ALA A 169 4.35 -3.55 10.02
CA ALA A 169 3.35 -3.02 9.10
C ALA A 169 3.06 -3.98 7.95
N ALA A 170 4.06 -4.67 7.39
CA ALA A 170 3.85 -5.70 6.38
C ALA A 170 2.96 -6.84 6.90
N ILE A 171 3.26 -7.35 8.11
CA ILE A 171 2.47 -8.39 8.76
C ILE A 171 1.05 -7.90 9.03
N LEU A 172 0.88 -6.68 9.54
CA LEU A 172 -0.43 -6.13 9.86
C LEU A 172 -1.25 -5.83 8.60
N GLY A 173 -0.61 -5.41 7.49
CA GLY A 173 -1.27 -5.25 6.19
C GLY A 173 -1.85 -6.57 5.68
N VAL A 174 -1.05 -7.64 5.66
CA VAL A 174 -1.51 -8.99 5.28
C VAL A 174 -2.57 -9.51 6.26
N THR A 175 -2.42 -9.23 7.56
CA THR A 175 -3.39 -9.64 8.59
C THR A 175 -4.75 -8.95 8.37
N TYR A 176 -4.72 -7.67 8.02
CA TYR A 176 -5.91 -6.91 7.68
C TYR A 176 -6.58 -7.46 6.42
N SER A 177 -5.84 -7.73 5.35
CA SER A 177 -6.44 -8.35 4.16
C SER A 177 -6.96 -9.76 4.43
N THR A 178 -6.22 -10.59 5.16
CA THR A 178 -6.67 -11.94 5.57
C THR A 178 -7.98 -11.88 6.34
N TYR A 179 -8.20 -10.83 7.14
CA TYR A 179 -9.49 -10.61 7.79
C TYR A 179 -10.62 -10.38 6.78
N VAL A 180 -10.38 -9.61 5.71
CA VAL A 180 -11.33 -9.40 4.60
C VAL A 180 -11.60 -10.72 3.89
N GLU A 181 -10.57 -11.49 3.53
CA GLU A 181 -10.72 -12.82 2.92
C GLU A 181 -11.56 -13.78 3.79
N ILE A 182 -11.40 -13.70 5.11
CA ILE A 182 -12.22 -14.49 6.04
C ILE A 182 -13.69 -14.07 5.98
N LEU A 183 -13.98 -12.77 5.84
CA LEU A 183 -15.36 -12.31 5.62
C LEU A 183 -15.89 -12.85 4.29
N ASP A 184 -15.07 -12.85 3.23
CA ASP A 184 -15.42 -13.40 1.93
C ASP A 184 -15.73 -14.89 1.99
N GLY A 185 -15.00 -15.66 2.80
CA GLY A 185 -15.33 -17.05 3.08
C GLY A 185 -16.72 -17.27 3.69
N TYR A 186 -17.32 -16.27 4.33
CA TYR A 186 -18.69 -16.28 4.80
C TYR A 186 -19.67 -15.50 3.90
N GLY A 187 -19.22 -14.94 2.77
CA GLY A 187 -20.09 -14.25 1.83
C GLY A 187 -21.17 -15.17 1.25
N ALA A 188 -22.32 -14.62 0.87
CA ALA A 188 -23.39 -15.40 0.23
C ALA A 188 -23.08 -15.79 -1.22
N HIS A 189 -22.39 -14.92 -1.97
CA HIS A 189 -22.18 -15.08 -3.40
C HIS A 189 -20.72 -15.32 -3.83
N TRP A 190 -19.78 -15.21 -2.88
CA TRP A 190 -18.35 -15.47 -3.05
C TRP A 190 -17.80 -16.24 -1.84
N GLY A 191 -16.51 -16.56 -1.88
CA GLY A 191 -15.82 -17.35 -0.85
C GLY A 191 -14.40 -16.84 -0.61
N PHE A 192 -13.69 -17.46 0.32
CA PHE A 192 -12.28 -17.19 0.56
C PHE A 192 -11.50 -17.66 -0.66
N SER A 193 -10.88 -16.74 -1.37
CA SER A 193 -10.10 -17.04 -2.56
C SER A 193 -8.63 -17.24 -2.20
N PRO A 194 -8.07 -18.44 -2.43
CA PRO A 194 -6.65 -18.67 -2.17
C PRO A 194 -5.75 -17.73 -2.97
N SER A 195 -6.11 -17.40 -4.21
CA SER A 195 -5.31 -16.53 -5.05
C SER A 195 -5.35 -15.07 -4.59
N ASP A 196 -6.47 -14.57 -4.04
CA ASP A 196 -6.53 -13.26 -3.39
C ASP A 196 -5.67 -13.21 -2.13
N TRP A 197 -5.77 -14.22 -1.28
CA TRP A 197 -4.90 -14.31 -0.10
C TRP A 197 -3.40 -14.38 -0.46
N TYR A 198 -3.03 -15.09 -1.52
CA TYR A 198 -1.65 -15.08 -2.02
C TYR A 198 -1.24 -13.73 -2.60
N ALA A 199 -2.15 -13.03 -3.28
CA ALA A 199 -1.92 -11.68 -3.77
C ALA A 199 -1.71 -10.68 -2.62
N ASP A 200 -2.46 -10.80 -1.52
CA ASP A 200 -2.24 -10.01 -0.30
C ASP A 200 -0.86 -10.24 0.29
N ILE A 201 -0.45 -11.52 0.41
CA ILE A 201 0.89 -11.89 0.85
C ILE A 201 1.94 -11.27 -0.07
N ALA A 202 1.74 -11.32 -1.39
CA ALA A 202 2.67 -10.73 -2.34
C ALA A 202 2.79 -9.21 -2.15
N GLY A 203 1.69 -8.50 -1.89
CA GLY A 203 1.70 -7.08 -1.56
C GLY A 203 2.48 -6.76 -0.28
N GLY A 204 2.25 -7.52 0.78
CA GLY A 204 2.98 -7.39 2.05
C GLY A 204 4.47 -7.71 1.93
N ILE A 205 4.81 -8.78 1.19
CA ILE A 205 6.20 -9.14 0.90
C ILE A 205 6.87 -8.05 0.08
N PHE A 206 6.23 -7.54 -0.97
CA PHE A 206 6.78 -6.49 -1.81
C PHE A 206 7.07 -5.23 -1.00
N PHE A 207 6.13 -4.81 -0.15
CA PHE A 207 6.32 -3.70 0.79
C PHE A 207 7.53 -3.91 1.71
N ALA A 208 7.64 -5.08 2.34
CA ALA A 208 8.76 -5.40 3.22
C ALA A 208 10.09 -5.45 2.45
N ALA A 209 10.10 -6.05 1.26
CA ALA A 209 11.28 -6.25 0.44
C ALA A 209 11.91 -4.92 0.01
N GLN A 210 11.09 -3.89 -0.27
CA GLN A 210 11.58 -2.54 -0.57
C GLN A 210 12.42 -1.93 0.55
N ASN A 211 12.25 -2.36 1.81
CA ASN A 211 13.11 -1.91 2.90
C ASN A 211 14.51 -2.54 2.88
N TYR A 212 14.65 -3.73 2.29
CA TYR A 212 15.89 -4.51 2.29
C TYR A 212 16.63 -4.49 0.95
N VAL A 213 15.91 -4.24 -0.14
CA VAL A 213 16.44 -4.21 -1.50
C VAL A 213 16.15 -2.82 -2.09
N PRO A 214 17.08 -1.86 -1.98
CA PRO A 214 16.87 -0.48 -2.45
C PRO A 214 16.44 -0.37 -3.92
N PHE A 215 16.87 -1.30 -4.77
CA PHE A 215 16.45 -1.34 -6.17
C PHE A 215 14.92 -1.47 -6.33
N LEU A 216 14.24 -2.19 -5.43
CA LEU A 216 12.78 -2.35 -5.46
C LEU A 216 12.03 -1.05 -5.13
N GLN A 217 12.67 -0.08 -4.49
CA GLN A 217 12.08 1.24 -4.19
C GLN A 217 11.85 2.08 -5.47
N ASN A 218 12.39 1.64 -6.61
CA ASN A 218 12.10 2.26 -7.90
C ASN A 218 10.76 1.84 -8.50
N PHE A 219 10.07 0.87 -7.90
CA PHE A 219 8.82 0.32 -8.41
C PHE A 219 7.71 0.63 -7.41
N SER A 220 6.78 1.51 -7.77
CA SER A 220 5.71 1.97 -6.90
C SER A 220 4.35 1.49 -7.43
N PRO A 221 3.59 0.71 -6.64
CA PRO A 221 2.26 0.33 -7.03
C PRO A 221 1.35 1.55 -6.88
N LYS A 222 0.55 1.84 -7.91
CA LYS A 222 -0.37 2.98 -7.94
C LYS A 222 -1.77 2.57 -8.32
N PHE A 223 -2.74 3.30 -7.80
CA PHE A 223 -4.15 3.12 -8.09
C PHE A 223 -4.76 4.37 -8.72
N LEU A 224 -5.66 4.17 -9.67
CA LEU A 224 -6.53 5.21 -10.19
C LEU A 224 -7.95 4.66 -10.18
N TYR A 225 -8.89 5.47 -9.69
CA TYR A 225 -10.32 5.20 -9.79
C TYR A 225 -10.97 6.29 -10.64
N VAL A 226 -11.67 5.89 -11.69
CA VAL A 226 -12.51 6.77 -12.51
C VAL A 226 -13.79 6.01 -12.82
N PRO A 227 -14.98 6.51 -12.42
CA PRO A 227 -16.25 5.88 -12.77
C PRO A 227 -16.31 5.56 -14.26
N SER A 228 -16.65 4.32 -14.58
CA SER A 228 -16.58 3.79 -15.95
C SER A 228 -17.40 4.63 -16.92
N GLU A 229 -18.54 5.15 -16.47
CA GLU A 229 -19.45 5.99 -17.25
C GLU A 229 -18.77 7.28 -17.71
N TRP A 230 -17.82 7.82 -16.94
CA TRP A 230 -17.09 9.05 -17.30
C TRP A 230 -16.13 8.84 -18.47
N THR A 231 -15.83 7.59 -18.80
CA THR A 231 -14.92 7.21 -19.88
C THR A 231 -15.64 6.51 -21.04
N GLY A 232 -16.97 6.46 -20.99
CA GLY A 232 -17.83 5.86 -22.01
C GLY A 232 -17.88 4.33 -21.95
N TYR A 233 -17.73 3.75 -20.75
CA TYR A 233 -17.79 2.32 -20.48
C TYR A 233 -18.82 2.06 -19.37
N THR A 234 -19.20 0.80 -19.16
CA THR A 234 -20.14 0.39 -18.10
C THR A 234 -19.39 -0.01 -16.85
N SER A 235 -19.92 0.36 -15.68
CA SER A 235 -19.46 -0.16 -14.39
C SER A 235 -19.63 -1.68 -14.29
N ARG A 236 -18.97 -2.31 -13.31
CA ARG A 236 -19.06 -3.75 -13.02
C ARG A 236 -20.51 -4.10 -12.69
N ILE A 237 -21.08 -5.11 -13.36
CA ILE A 237 -22.46 -5.54 -13.12
C ILE A 237 -22.46 -6.95 -12.52
N PRO A 238 -23.05 -7.15 -11.32
CA PRO A 238 -23.58 -6.15 -10.38
C PRO A 238 -22.49 -5.45 -9.54
N HIS A 239 -22.74 -4.29 -8.93
CA HIS A 239 -21.89 -3.75 -7.86
C HIS A 239 -22.74 -3.03 -6.82
N ASP A 240 -22.30 -3.02 -5.56
CA ASP A 240 -22.96 -2.34 -4.44
C ASP A 240 -22.21 -1.05 -4.03
N MET A 241 -20.91 -0.94 -4.33
CA MET A 241 -20.11 0.25 -4.02
C MET A 241 -18.92 0.43 -4.99
N PHE A 242 -18.08 1.43 -4.72
CA PHE A 242 -16.96 1.76 -5.60
C PHE A 242 -15.81 0.72 -5.53
N ILE A 243 -15.70 -0.03 -4.43
CA ILE A 243 -14.59 -0.98 -4.23
C ILE A 243 -14.78 -2.29 -4.98
N ASP A 244 -16.02 -2.71 -5.24
CA ASP A 244 -16.38 -3.88 -6.05
C ASP A 244 -16.67 -3.50 -7.51
N ASP A 245 -16.71 -2.19 -7.84
CA ASP A 245 -16.70 -1.72 -9.22
C ASP A 245 -15.30 -1.75 -9.84
N TYR A 246 -14.83 -2.97 -10.12
CA TYR A 246 -13.54 -3.21 -10.76
C TYR A 246 -13.42 -2.63 -12.18
N SER A 247 -14.55 -2.34 -12.86
CA SER A 247 -14.51 -1.69 -14.18
C SER A 247 -13.97 -0.26 -14.13
N SER A 248 -14.11 0.38 -12.97
CA SER A 248 -13.68 1.75 -12.70
C SER A 248 -12.27 1.81 -12.07
N GLN A 249 -11.61 0.66 -11.91
CA GLN A 249 -10.32 0.53 -11.24
C GLN A 249 -9.17 0.29 -12.22
N PHE A 250 -8.06 0.98 -11.96
CA PHE A 250 -6.85 0.86 -12.74
C PHE A 250 -5.65 0.73 -11.80
N PHE A 251 -4.92 -0.38 -11.92
CA PHE A 251 -3.73 -0.63 -11.12
C PHE A 251 -2.49 -0.51 -11.98
N PHE A 252 -1.45 0.11 -11.43
CA PHE A 252 -0.20 0.39 -12.12
C PHE A 252 0.99 0.02 -11.26
N MET A 253 2.09 -0.32 -11.93
CA MET A 253 3.43 -0.31 -11.37
C MET A 253 4.23 0.79 -12.06
N SER A 254 4.56 1.84 -11.31
CA SER A 254 5.32 2.99 -11.80
C SER A 254 6.80 2.83 -11.50
N ILE A 255 7.62 3.25 -12.46
CA ILE A 255 9.06 3.03 -12.49
C ILE A 255 9.75 4.39 -12.39
N ASN A 256 10.57 4.57 -11.36
CA ASN A 256 11.49 5.71 -11.21
C ASN A 256 12.65 5.58 -12.20
N VAL A 257 12.38 5.95 -13.45
CA VAL A 257 13.33 5.84 -14.57
C VAL A 257 14.59 6.63 -14.27
N TYR A 258 14.46 7.83 -13.70
CA TYR A 258 15.61 8.69 -13.41
C TYR A 258 16.65 8.02 -12.51
N ASN A 259 16.24 7.32 -11.45
CA ASN A 259 17.17 6.65 -10.56
C ASN A 259 17.86 5.43 -11.22
N ILE A 260 17.15 4.74 -12.13
CA ILE A 260 17.68 3.56 -12.85
C ILE A 260 18.58 3.97 -14.03
N LEU A 261 18.39 5.18 -14.59
CA LEU A 261 19.16 5.65 -15.72
C LEU A 261 20.66 5.80 -15.39
N PRO A 262 21.56 5.45 -16.31
CA PRO A 262 22.98 5.76 -16.16
C PRO A 262 23.21 7.27 -16.02
N ASP A 263 24.21 7.68 -15.23
CA ASP A 263 24.45 9.11 -14.90
C ASP A 263 24.62 10.01 -16.13
N LYS A 264 25.18 9.47 -17.22
CA LYS A 264 25.34 10.19 -18.49
C LYS A 264 24.01 10.64 -19.12
N TRP A 265 22.91 9.92 -18.85
CA TRP A 265 21.59 10.17 -19.41
C TRP A 265 20.69 11.00 -18.48
N LYS A 266 20.96 11.01 -17.16
CA LYS A 266 20.15 11.75 -16.17
C LYS A 266 19.96 13.23 -16.51
N LYS A 267 21.00 13.91 -17.01
CA LYS A 267 20.91 15.32 -17.44
C LYS A 267 19.91 15.62 -18.56
N TYR A 268 19.43 14.60 -19.27
CA TYR A 268 18.47 14.73 -20.37
C TYR A 268 17.07 14.25 -20.00
N TYR A 269 16.88 13.80 -18.75
CA TYR A 269 15.66 13.15 -18.32
C TYR A 269 15.13 13.83 -17.06
N PRO A 270 13.87 14.33 -17.03
CA PRO A 270 13.32 15.00 -15.86
C PRO A 270 13.25 14.04 -14.66
N GLU A 271 13.73 14.47 -13.49
CA GLU A 271 13.80 13.58 -12.31
C GLU A 271 12.43 13.06 -11.86
N TRP A 272 11.39 13.84 -12.11
CA TRP A 272 10.01 13.53 -11.74
C TRP A 272 9.27 12.64 -12.74
N LEU A 273 9.80 12.45 -13.95
CA LEU A 273 9.09 11.72 -15.00
C LEU A 273 9.24 10.21 -14.80
N GLU A 274 8.12 9.51 -14.67
CA GLU A 274 8.09 8.05 -14.50
C GLU A 274 7.45 7.38 -15.72
N LEU A 275 7.68 6.08 -15.83
CA LEU A 275 6.94 5.20 -16.75
C LEU A 275 6.13 4.22 -15.93
N SER A 276 4.91 3.94 -16.34
CA SER A 276 4.01 3.04 -15.61
C SER A 276 3.45 1.98 -16.54
N ILE A 277 3.38 0.75 -16.02
CA ILE A 277 2.73 -0.39 -16.67
C ILE A 277 1.53 -0.75 -15.81
N GLY A 278 0.34 -0.82 -16.37
CA GLY A 278 -0.89 -1.07 -15.63
C GLY A 278 -1.79 -2.11 -16.25
N TYR A 279 -2.70 -2.62 -15.44
CA TYR A 279 -3.74 -3.57 -15.80
C TYR A 279 -5.09 -3.04 -15.32
N THR A 280 -6.09 -3.18 -16.17
CA THR A 280 -7.49 -2.82 -15.90
C THR A 280 -8.39 -3.68 -16.77
N VAL A 281 -9.66 -3.79 -16.41
CA VAL A 281 -10.65 -4.56 -17.14
C VAL A 281 -11.90 -3.71 -17.22
N ARG A 282 -12.35 -3.38 -18.42
CA ARG A 282 -13.54 -2.54 -18.62
C ARG A 282 -14.79 -3.38 -18.85
N ASN A 283 -15.96 -2.80 -18.58
CA ASN A 283 -17.27 -3.42 -18.86
C ASN A 283 -17.42 -4.82 -18.26
N ILE A 284 -17.02 -5.01 -17.01
CA ILE A 284 -17.14 -6.31 -16.34
C ILE A 284 -18.63 -6.64 -16.15
N LEU A 285 -19.02 -7.84 -16.55
CA LEU A 285 -20.38 -8.34 -16.50
C LEU A 285 -20.40 -9.79 -16.03
N GLU A 286 -21.14 -10.04 -14.96
CA GLU A 286 -21.55 -11.37 -14.54
C GLU A 286 -23.02 -11.62 -14.92
N ASN A 287 -23.26 -12.57 -15.83
CA ASN A 287 -24.61 -12.91 -16.31
C ASN A 287 -25.07 -14.35 -15.98
N LEU A 288 -24.48 -14.95 -14.93
CA LEU A 288 -24.87 -16.28 -14.44
C LEU A 288 -26.23 -16.30 -13.75
N HIS A 289 -26.60 -15.21 -13.07
CA HIS A 289 -27.84 -15.15 -12.32
C HIS A 289 -29.06 -15.00 -13.26
N PRO A 290 -30.20 -15.67 -12.99
CA PRO A 290 -31.35 -15.70 -13.90
C PRO A 290 -31.89 -14.33 -14.34
N ASP A 291 -31.81 -13.33 -13.47
CA ASP A 291 -32.21 -11.95 -13.77
C ASP A 291 -31.26 -11.24 -14.76
N ARG A 292 -30.01 -11.70 -14.89
CA ARG A 292 -28.96 -11.08 -15.72
C ARG A 292 -28.64 -11.85 -17.00
N GLN A 293 -29.18 -13.05 -17.19
CA GLN A 293 -28.93 -13.87 -18.40
C GLN A 293 -29.30 -13.18 -19.72
N HIS A 294 -30.18 -12.17 -19.67
CA HIS A 294 -30.55 -11.36 -20.84
C HIS A 294 -29.51 -10.30 -21.22
N LEU A 295 -28.55 -10.00 -20.32
CA LEU A 295 -27.49 -9.02 -20.57
C LEU A 295 -26.45 -9.60 -21.52
N VAL A 296 -26.15 -8.83 -22.56
CA VAL A 296 -25.21 -9.21 -23.61
C VAL A 296 -23.85 -8.54 -23.34
N PRO A 297 -22.74 -9.30 -23.39
CA PRO A 297 -21.40 -8.74 -23.27
C PRO A 297 -21.09 -7.72 -24.36
N CYS A 298 -20.18 -6.78 -24.07
CA CYS A 298 -19.73 -5.81 -25.06
C CYS A 298 -18.94 -6.46 -26.21
N ASP A 299 -18.87 -5.82 -27.38
CA ASP A 299 -18.16 -6.36 -28.57
C ASP A 299 -16.65 -6.61 -28.32
N GLU A 300 -16.04 -5.87 -27.40
CA GLU A 300 -14.64 -6.00 -27.02
C GLU A 300 -14.41 -6.95 -25.84
N CYS A 301 -15.48 -7.44 -25.23
CA CYS A 301 -15.43 -8.28 -24.05
C CYS A 301 -15.01 -9.71 -24.44
N VAL A 302 -14.24 -10.33 -23.56
CA VAL A 302 -13.86 -11.73 -23.59
C VAL A 302 -14.35 -12.39 -22.31
N SER A 303 -14.43 -13.72 -22.33
CA SER A 303 -14.79 -14.53 -21.17
C SER A 303 -13.70 -15.58 -20.96
N TRP A 304 -13.21 -15.67 -19.72
CA TRP A 304 -12.22 -16.69 -19.32
C TRP A 304 -12.90 -17.88 -18.65
N GLU A 305 -14.10 -17.66 -18.07
CA GLU A 305 -15.02 -18.70 -17.66
C GLU A 305 -16.46 -18.32 -18.02
N PRO A 306 -17.31 -19.32 -18.35
CA PRO A 306 -18.70 -19.06 -18.74
C PRO A 306 -19.42 -18.16 -17.74
N GLY A 307 -20.00 -17.08 -18.26
CA GLY A 307 -20.84 -16.17 -17.48
C GLY A 307 -20.10 -14.99 -16.84
N TYR A 308 -18.77 -14.97 -16.92
CA TYR A 308 -17.93 -13.82 -16.54
C TYR A 308 -17.33 -13.20 -17.79
N TRP A 309 -17.59 -11.92 -18.00
CA TRP A 309 -17.18 -11.17 -19.17
C TRP A 309 -16.49 -9.89 -18.76
N GLY A 310 -15.50 -9.48 -19.54
CA GLY A 310 -14.83 -8.22 -19.33
C GLY A 310 -13.88 -7.92 -20.47
N SER A 311 -13.36 -6.70 -20.48
CA SER A 311 -12.55 -6.19 -21.56
C SER A 311 -11.16 -5.81 -21.01
N PRO A 312 -10.25 -6.79 -20.87
CA PRO A 312 -8.95 -6.59 -20.21
C PRO A 312 -8.05 -5.68 -21.05
N ARG A 313 -7.24 -4.87 -20.37
CA ARG A 313 -6.34 -3.88 -20.96
C ARG A 313 -5.00 -3.87 -20.23
N LEU A 314 -3.94 -3.94 -21.02
CA LEU A 314 -2.59 -3.57 -20.58
C LEU A 314 -2.37 -2.10 -20.93
N VAL A 315 -1.86 -1.31 -20.00
CA VAL A 315 -1.65 0.14 -20.18
C VAL A 315 -0.18 0.45 -20.01
N ILE A 316 0.42 1.15 -20.97
CA ILE A 316 1.76 1.73 -20.82
C ILE A 316 1.58 3.24 -20.82
N ALA A 317 1.91 3.91 -19.72
CA ALA A 317 1.63 5.33 -19.54
C ALA A 317 2.85 6.09 -19.01
N LEU A 318 2.98 7.35 -19.41
CA LEU A 318 3.80 8.30 -18.66
C LEU A 318 3.22 8.45 -17.25
N ASP A 319 4.06 8.82 -16.29
CA ASP A 319 3.62 9.03 -14.91
C ASP A 319 4.50 10.05 -14.18
N TYR A 320 4.09 10.41 -12.98
CA TYR A 320 4.72 11.47 -12.19
C TYR A 320 5.17 10.94 -10.83
N ASN A 321 6.41 11.23 -10.47
CA ASN A 321 6.86 11.20 -9.10
C ASN A 321 6.50 12.54 -8.42
N LEU A 322 5.38 12.56 -7.71
CA LEU A 322 4.83 13.75 -7.07
C LEU A 322 5.73 14.28 -5.93
N ALA A 323 6.53 13.42 -5.31
CA ALA A 323 7.53 13.84 -4.34
C ALA A 323 8.61 14.75 -4.97
N LYS A 324 8.96 14.50 -6.24
CA LYS A 324 9.93 15.30 -7.01
C LYS A 324 9.29 16.43 -7.82
N LEU A 325 8.07 16.23 -8.33
CA LEU A 325 7.36 17.21 -9.16
C LEU A 325 6.88 18.41 -8.34
N LEU A 326 6.28 18.16 -7.17
CA LEU A 326 5.67 19.21 -6.36
C LEU A 326 6.71 19.93 -5.48
N PRO A 327 6.57 21.24 -5.25
CA PRO A 327 7.55 22.02 -4.49
C PRO A 327 7.71 21.49 -3.06
N ASN A 328 8.92 21.63 -2.53
CA ASN A 328 9.23 21.29 -1.15
C ASN A 328 8.57 22.27 -0.17
N GLY A 329 8.12 21.74 0.96
CA GLY A 329 7.54 22.52 2.06
C GLY A 329 7.93 21.93 3.41
N GLY A 330 7.04 22.03 4.40
CA GLY A 330 7.24 21.40 5.71
C GLY A 330 7.21 19.87 5.66
N ASN A 331 7.66 19.21 6.73
CA ASN A 331 7.76 17.75 6.79
C ASN A 331 6.44 17.03 6.49
N THR A 332 5.33 17.50 7.06
CA THR A 332 3.99 16.92 6.82
C THR A 332 3.54 17.08 5.38
N TRP A 333 3.81 18.24 4.75
CA TRP A 333 3.54 18.45 3.33
C TRP A 333 4.36 17.51 2.46
N ASN A 334 5.66 17.39 2.73
CA ASN A 334 6.55 16.50 1.97
C ASN A 334 6.15 15.02 2.11
N TRP A 335 5.73 14.60 3.32
CA TRP A 335 5.12 13.28 3.53
C TRP A 335 3.82 13.11 2.74
N PHE A 336 2.96 14.13 2.71
CA PHE A 336 1.70 14.09 1.99
C PHE A 336 1.91 13.93 0.47
N LYS A 337 2.73 14.78 -0.16
CA LYS A 337 3.02 14.65 -1.60
C LYS A 337 3.71 13.34 -1.96
N GLN A 338 4.50 12.76 -1.06
CA GLN A 338 5.03 11.42 -1.27
C GLN A 338 3.94 10.35 -1.20
N THR A 339 3.02 10.46 -0.23
CA THR A 339 1.88 9.54 -0.12
C THR A 339 0.98 9.60 -1.36
N LEU A 340 0.89 10.75 -2.02
CA LEU A 340 0.18 10.87 -3.30
C LEU A 340 0.78 9.98 -4.41
N ASN A 341 2.02 9.51 -4.30
CA ASN A 341 2.58 8.52 -5.24
C ASN A 341 1.92 7.14 -5.15
N LEU A 342 1.02 6.89 -4.20
CA LEU A 342 0.15 5.70 -4.21
C LEU A 342 -0.99 5.83 -5.24
N PHE A 343 -1.23 7.04 -5.73
CA PHE A 343 -2.29 7.31 -6.70
C PHE A 343 -1.68 7.72 -8.04
N LYS A 344 -2.21 7.15 -9.12
CA LYS A 344 -1.83 7.58 -10.46
C LYS A 344 -2.68 8.79 -10.86
N LEU A 345 -2.06 9.77 -11.50
CA LEU A 345 -2.76 10.88 -12.14
C LEU A 345 -2.95 10.63 -13.64
N PRO A 346 -4.01 11.19 -14.25
CA PRO A 346 -4.21 11.14 -15.69
C PRO A 346 -2.98 11.63 -16.48
N SER A 347 -2.63 10.89 -17.53
CA SER A 347 -1.36 11.05 -18.25
C SER A 347 -1.45 10.45 -19.65
N PRO A 348 -0.55 10.81 -20.58
CA PRO A 348 -0.47 10.15 -21.87
C PRO A 348 -0.22 8.65 -21.73
N ALA A 349 -0.99 7.84 -22.45
CA ALA A 349 -0.90 6.39 -22.37
C ALA A 349 -1.25 5.67 -23.68
N LEU A 350 -0.68 4.50 -23.84
CA LEU A 350 -1.09 3.49 -24.80
C LEU A 350 -1.88 2.41 -24.06
N GLU A 351 -3.17 2.29 -24.33
CA GLU A 351 -4.04 1.23 -23.82
C GLU A 351 -4.12 0.10 -24.88
N ILE A 352 -3.70 -1.10 -24.51
CA ILE A 352 -3.60 -2.27 -25.37
C ILE A 352 -4.67 -3.27 -24.94
N GLY A 353 -5.60 -3.56 -25.84
CA GLY A 353 -6.63 -4.59 -25.70
C GLY A 353 -6.99 -5.15 -27.08
N LYS A 354 -8.25 -5.60 -27.26
CA LYS A 354 -8.75 -6.01 -28.59
C LYS A 354 -8.56 -4.90 -29.64
N VAL A 355 -8.73 -3.65 -29.22
CA VAL A 355 -8.36 -2.46 -29.98
C VAL A 355 -7.36 -1.66 -29.17
N THR A 356 -6.24 -1.31 -29.79
CA THR A 356 -5.22 -0.44 -29.18
C THR A 356 -5.62 1.02 -29.33
N ARG A 357 -5.50 1.79 -28.25
CA ARG A 357 -5.90 3.20 -28.18
C ARG A 357 -4.79 4.04 -27.58
N PHE A 358 -4.53 5.20 -28.20
CA PHE A 358 -3.65 6.21 -27.64
C PHE A 358 -4.49 7.29 -26.94
N TYR A 359 -4.06 7.65 -25.73
CA TYR A 359 -4.69 8.66 -24.90
C TYR A 359 -3.69 9.78 -24.64
N ILE A 360 -4.12 11.04 -24.78
CA ILE A 360 -3.36 12.20 -24.30
C ILE A 360 -3.52 12.34 -22.79
N VAL A 361 -4.73 12.07 -22.27
CA VAL A 361 -5.06 12.13 -20.85
C VAL A 361 -5.85 10.88 -20.47
N PHE A 362 -5.15 9.77 -20.27
CA PHE A 362 -5.78 8.50 -19.88
C PHE A 362 -6.50 8.62 -18.53
N PRO A 363 -7.71 8.04 -18.36
CA PRO A 363 -8.48 7.21 -19.29
C PRO A 363 -9.51 7.98 -20.14
N PHE A 364 -9.43 9.31 -20.21
CA PHE A 364 -10.43 10.17 -20.86
C PHE A 364 -10.21 10.28 -22.37
N LYS A 365 -11.29 10.13 -23.15
CA LYS A 365 -11.29 10.43 -24.59
C LYS A 365 -11.42 11.95 -24.75
N LEU A 366 -10.50 12.57 -25.46
CA LEU A 366 -10.66 13.95 -25.93
C LEU A 366 -11.37 13.89 -27.28
N TYR A 367 -12.60 14.41 -27.34
CA TYR A 367 -13.42 14.48 -28.55
C TYR A 367 -13.11 15.76 -29.34
#